data_AF-A0A7W7VJS2-F1
#
_entry.id   AF-A0A7W7VJS2-F1
#
_cell.length_a   1.000
_cell.length_b   1.000
_cell.length_c   1.000
_cell.angle_alpha   90.00
_cell.angle_beta   90.00
_cell.angle_gamma   90.00
#
_symmetry.space_group_name_H-M   'P 1'
#
loop_
_entity.id
_entity.type
_entity.pdbx_description
1 polymer ?
#
loop_
_entity_poly.entity_id
_entity_poly.type
_entity_poly.pdbx_seq_one_letter_code
_entity_poly.pdbx_strand_id
1 'polypeptide(L)' 'MSAEIPAVAAEVARGTFAVEPDPIALRDVERAWSRPADSSKRIVFTQL' A
#
# COMPACT_ATOMS: atom_id res chain seq x y z
N MET A 1 -12.31 15.86 -15.84
CA MET A 1 -13.09 15.36 -14.68
C MET A 1 -12.55 13.99 -14.33
N SER A 2 -12.36 13.72 -13.03
CA SER A 2 -11.71 12.58 -12.37
C SER A 2 -12.30 11.17 -12.71
N ALA A 3 -12.34 10.79 -13.98
CA ALA A 3 -12.86 9.49 -14.43
C ALA A 3 -11.83 8.35 -14.34
N GLU A 4 -10.56 8.67 -14.08
CA GLU A 4 -9.47 7.69 -14.08
C GLU A 4 -9.44 6.85 -12.80
N ILE A 5 -9.77 7.42 -11.63
CA ILE A 5 -9.70 6.70 -10.36
C ILE A 5 -10.69 5.53 -10.30
N PRO A 6 -11.97 5.66 -10.72
CA PRO A 6 -12.88 4.52 -10.75
C PRO A 6 -12.43 3.39 -11.68
N ALA A 7 -11.88 3.73 -12.86
CA ALA A 7 -11.38 2.74 -13.81
C ALA A 7 -10.17 1.97 -13.26
N VAL A 8 -9.23 2.69 -12.65
CA VAL A 8 -8.06 2.09 -11.98
C VAL A 8 -8.49 1.22 -10.79
N ALA A 9 -9.44 1.68 -9.98
CA ALA A 9 -9.97 0.90 -8.85
C ALA A 9 -10.61 -0.42 -9.31
N ALA A 10 -11.32 -0.42 -10.44
CA ALA A 10 -11.90 -1.63 -11.00
C ALA A 10 -10.82 -2.64 -11.45
N GLU A 11 -9.70 -2.18 -12.02
CA GLU A 11 -8.55 -3.05 -12.34
C GLU A 11 -7.81 -3.56 -11.09
N VAL A 12 -7.66 -2.72 -10.06
CA VAL A 12 -7.10 -3.16 -8.76
C VAL A 12 -7.98 -4.26 -8.14
N ALA A 13 -9.30 -4.06 -8.12
CA ALA A 13 -10.26 -5.03 -7.59
C ALA A 13 -10.29 -6.35 -8.39
N ARG A 14 -10.00 -6.30 -9.69
CA ARG A 14 -9.80 -7.49 -10.55
C ARG A 14 -8.48 -8.23 -10.27
N GLY A 15 -7.58 -7.65 -9.47
CA GLY A 15 -6.26 -8.21 -9.21
C GLY A 15 -5.22 -7.93 -10.30
N THR A 16 -5.54 -7.08 -11.29
CA THR A 16 -4.64 -6.71 -12.39
C THR A 16 -3.36 -6.04 -11.89
N PHE A 17 -3.46 -5.29 -10.79
CA PHE A 17 -2.34 -4.55 -10.17
C PHE A 17 -2.03 -5.05 -8.75
N ALA A 18 -1.98 -6.37 -8.57
CA ALA A 18 -1.64 -6.95 -7.27
C ALA A 18 -0.21 -6.57 -6.86
N VAL A 19 -0.08 -5.96 -5.68
CA VAL A 19 1.19 -5.73 -5.00
C VAL A 19 1.05 -6.38 -3.63
N GLU A 20 1.98 -7.28 -3.29
CA GLU A 20 2.00 -7.91 -1.97
C GLU A 20 2.30 -6.86 -0.90
N PRO A 21 1.38 -6.61 0.04
CA PRO A 21 1.60 -5.63 1.08
C PRO A 21 2.55 -6.18 2.16
N ASP A 22 3.37 -5.29 2.72
CA ASP A 22 4.12 -5.53 3.95
C ASP A 22 3.31 -4.93 5.12
N PRO A 23 2.56 -5.74 5.89
CA PRO A 23 1.74 -5.25 6.97
C PRO A 23 2.61 -4.81 8.14
N ILE A 24 2.46 -3.54 8.56
CA ILE A 24 3.14 -3.00 9.74
C ILE A 24 2.10 -2.55 10.76
N ALA A 25 2.34 -2.86 12.03
CA ALA A 25 1.53 -2.37 13.14
C ALA A 25 1.61 -0.83 13.20
N LEU A 26 0.48 -0.14 13.37
CA LEU A 26 0.47 1.34 13.42
C LEU A 26 1.39 1.88 14.52
N ARG A 27 1.51 1.16 15.65
CA ARG A 27 2.43 1.50 16.74
C ARG A 27 3.92 1.55 16.32
N ASP A 28 4.27 0.92 15.20
CA ASP A 28 5.64 0.81 14.71
C ASP A 28 5.94 1.82 13.57
N VAL A 29 5.05 2.77 13.28
CA VAL A 29 5.18 3.73 12.16
C VAL A 29 6.51 4.49 12.17
N GLU A 30 6.90 5.03 13.33
CA GLU A 30 8.14 5.80 13.46
C GLU A 30 9.39 4.94 13.19
N ARG A 31 9.35 3.67 13.60
CA ARG A 31 10.41 2.71 13.33
C ARG A 31 10.47 2.36 11.84
N ALA A 32 9.33 2.24 11.18
CA ALA A 32 9.25 1.95 9.75
C ALA A 32 9.85 3.09 8.91
N TRP A 33 9.54 4.35 9.23
CA TRP A 33 10.09 5.52 8.52
C TRP A 33 11.58 5.73 8.70
N SER A 34 12.16 5.22 9.79
CA SER A 34 13.59 5.33 10.05
C SER A 34 14.45 4.35 9.22
N ARG A 35 13.83 3.39 8.52
CA ARG A 35 14.53 2.41 7.69
C ARG A 35 14.69 2.93 6.25
N PRO A 36 15.75 2.50 5.55
CA PRO A 36 15.87 2.78 4.12
C PRO A 36 14.62 2.31 3.36
N ALA A 37 14.11 3.17 2.47
CA ALA A 37 12.94 2.84 1.68
C ALA A 37 13.24 1.72 0.68
N ASP A 38 12.41 0.68 0.68
CA ASP A 38 12.40 -0.37 -0.34
C ASP A 38 11.25 -0.09 -1.31
N SER A 39 11.58 0.39 -2.51
CA SER A 39 10.59 0.75 -3.53
C SER A 39 9.86 -0.45 -4.11
N SER A 40 10.35 -1.68 -3.88
CA SER A 40 9.68 -2.91 -4.31
C SER A 40 8.53 -3.34 -3.38
N LYS A 41 8.43 -2.72 -2.19
CA LYS A 41 7.43 -3.06 -1.17
C LYS A 41 6.40 -1.98 -1.00
N ARG A 42 5.20 -2.38 -0.57
CA ARG A 42 4.15 -1.47 -0.14
C ARG A 42 3.80 -1.71 1.30
N ILE A 43 4.20 -0.76 2.16
CA ILE A 43 3.83 -0.79 3.58
C ILE A 43 2.34 -0.46 3.71
N VAL A 44 1.62 -1.30 4.44
CA VAL A 44 0.23 -1.05 4.82
C VAL A 44 0.15 -1.06 6.35
N PHE A 45 -0.29 0.06 6.93
CA PHE A 45 -0.45 0.14 8.38
C PHE A 45 -1.75 -0.52 8.82
N THR A 46 -1.65 -1.34 9.86
CA THR A 46 -2.77 -2.08 10.46
C THR A 46 -2.97 -1.63 11.90
N GLN A 47 -4.19 -1.77 12.43
CA GLN A 47 -4.50 -1.33 13.81
C GLN A 47 -3.96 -2.26 14.92
N LEU A 48 -3.33 -3.39 14.56
CA LEU A 48 -2.85 -4.42 15.50
C LEU A 48 -1.44 -4.18 16.01
#